data_AF-A0A373NPI0-F1
#
_entry.id   AF-A0A373NPI0-F1
#
_cell.length_a   1.000
_cell.length_b   1.000
_cell.length_c   1.000
_cell.angle_alpha   90.00
_cell.angle_beta   90.00
_cell.angle_gamma   90.00
#
_symmetry.space_group_name_H-M   'P 1'
#
loop_
_entity.id
_entity.type
_entity.pdbx_description
1 polymer ?
#
loop_
_entity_poly.entity_id
_entity_poly.type
_entity_poly.pdbx_seq_one_letter_code
_entity_poly.pdbx_strand_id
1 'polypeptide(L)'
;MININEGYNQKLMESCQILKEYAQYVSKVRTYKKTLKLNEAVEKAVEECIREGILREFLLANKAEVVAMSIFEYDREWEEEILRKEEFEAGKEMGKELGEKLGRKLGKEEERKNTAKERHCADSEKMRADSEKMRADNAEKELLLLKEKLALLERK
;
A
#
# COMPACT_ATOMS: atom_id res chain seq x y z
N MET A 1 29.15 -3.52 -38.16
CA MET A 1 28.82 -4.37 -37.00
C MET A 1 29.71 -5.61 -37.06
N ILE A 2 30.43 -5.96 -35.99
CA ILE A 2 31.42 -7.06 -35.96
C ILE A 2 30.78 -8.29 -35.30
N ASN A 3 30.87 -9.46 -35.93
CA ASN A 3 30.33 -10.73 -35.41
C ASN A 3 31.39 -11.51 -34.62
N ILE A 4 31.22 -11.62 -33.31
CA ILE A 4 32.16 -12.30 -32.41
C ILE A 4 31.79 -13.75 -32.10
N ASN A 5 30.86 -14.36 -32.85
CA ASN A 5 30.53 -15.77 -32.66
C ASN A 5 31.69 -16.68 -33.09
N GLU A 6 31.75 -17.89 -32.53
CA GLU A 6 32.74 -18.90 -32.88
C GLU A 6 32.74 -19.16 -34.40
N GLY A 7 33.92 -19.17 -35.01
CA GLY A 7 34.11 -19.34 -36.47
C GLY A 7 33.97 -18.06 -37.31
N TYR A 8 33.69 -16.90 -36.70
CA TYR A 8 33.60 -15.61 -37.39
C TYR A 8 34.75 -14.65 -37.01
N ASN A 9 34.99 -13.62 -37.84
CA ASN A 9 36.03 -12.60 -37.65
C ASN A 9 37.41 -13.18 -37.29
N GLN A 10 37.88 -14.10 -38.11
CA GLN A 10 39.08 -14.92 -37.87
C GLN A 10 40.32 -14.08 -37.51
N LYS A 11 40.58 -12.98 -38.22
CA LYS A 11 41.69 -12.06 -37.90
C LYS A 11 41.60 -11.47 -36.49
N LEU A 12 40.39 -11.14 -36.04
CA LEU A 12 40.15 -10.60 -34.69
C LEU A 12 40.36 -11.69 -33.63
N MET A 13 39.86 -12.91 -33.89
CA MET A 13 40.03 -14.05 -32.99
C MET A 13 41.50 -14.50 -32.89
N GLU A 14 42.25 -14.41 -33.98
CA GLU A 14 43.70 -14.63 -34.01
C GLU A 14 44.45 -13.55 -33.23
N SER A 15 43.97 -12.30 -33.24
CA SER A 15 44.59 -11.19 -32.49
C SER A 15 44.28 -11.20 -30.99
N CYS A 16 43.23 -11.88 -30.54
CA CYS A 16 42.80 -11.87 -29.13
C CYS A 16 42.31 -13.25 -28.68
N GLN A 17 43.20 -13.98 -28.00
CA GLN A 17 42.95 -15.33 -27.51
C GLN A 17 41.77 -15.39 -26.51
N ILE A 18 41.68 -14.42 -25.60
CA ILE A 18 40.58 -14.36 -24.61
C ILE A 18 39.22 -14.19 -25.30
N LEU A 19 39.14 -13.34 -26.33
CA LEU A 19 37.89 -13.15 -27.07
C LEU A 19 37.47 -14.42 -27.82
N LYS A 20 38.45 -15.12 -28.40
CA LYS A 20 38.24 -16.42 -29.05
C LYS A 20 37.70 -17.44 -28.05
N GLU A 21 38.34 -17.59 -26.90
CA GLU A 21 37.91 -18.51 -25.85
C GLU A 21 36.52 -18.17 -25.30
N TYR A 22 36.21 -16.88 -25.13
CA TYR A 22 34.87 -16.42 -24.78
C TYR A 22 33.82 -16.83 -25.82
N ALA A 23 34.12 -16.68 -27.12
CA ALA A 23 33.22 -17.09 -28.19
C ALA A 23 32.95 -18.61 -28.16
N GLN A 24 33.98 -19.41 -27.85
CA GLN A 24 33.85 -20.86 -27.68
C GLN A 24 32.99 -21.23 -26.46
N TYR A 25 33.20 -20.57 -25.32
CA TYR A 25 32.36 -20.74 -24.14
C TYR A 25 30.88 -20.46 -24.43
N VAL A 26 30.58 -19.32 -25.06
CA VAL A 26 29.20 -18.94 -25.41
C VAL A 26 28.57 -19.94 -26.39
N SER A 27 29.35 -20.45 -27.34
CA SER A 27 28.92 -21.48 -28.28
C SER A 27 28.52 -22.78 -27.57
N LYS A 28 29.32 -23.23 -26.60
CA LYS A 28 29.00 -24.41 -25.76
C LYS A 28 27.75 -24.20 -24.91
N VAL A 29 27.61 -23.06 -24.23
CA VAL A 29 26.39 -22.73 -23.45
C VAL A 29 25.15 -22.80 -24.35
N ARG A 30 25.20 -22.17 -25.52
CA ARG A 30 24.09 -22.20 -26.50
C ARG A 30 23.78 -23.60 -27.00
N THR A 31 24.80 -24.45 -27.15
CA THR A 31 24.63 -25.84 -27.59
C THR A 31 23.93 -26.66 -26.51
N TYR A 32 24.36 -26.54 -25.25
CA TYR A 32 23.75 -27.26 -24.14
C TYR A 32 22.34 -26.75 -23.78
N LYS A 33 22.07 -25.45 -23.94
CA LYS A 33 20.73 -24.88 -23.73
C LYS A 33 19.66 -25.47 -24.67
N LYS A 34 20.05 -26.11 -25.78
CA LYS A 34 19.10 -26.79 -26.69
C LYS A 34 18.47 -28.03 -26.06
N THR A 35 19.12 -28.65 -25.08
CA THR A 35 18.70 -29.93 -24.47
C THR A 35 18.61 -29.89 -22.95
N LEU A 36 19.27 -28.94 -22.29
CA LEU A 36 19.33 -28.79 -20.83
C LEU A 36 18.71 -27.46 -20.38
N LYS A 37 18.33 -27.37 -19.11
CA LYS A 37 17.94 -26.08 -18.50
C LYS A 37 19.15 -25.14 -18.46
N LEU A 38 18.91 -23.83 -18.41
CA LEU A 38 19.97 -22.81 -18.46
C LEU A 38 21.08 -23.08 -17.43
N ASN A 39 20.71 -23.36 -16.18
CA ASN A 39 21.67 -23.62 -15.09
C ASN A 39 22.57 -24.82 -15.41
N GLU A 40 21.96 -25.94 -15.79
CA GLU A 40 22.67 -27.18 -16.14
C GLU A 40 23.54 -26.99 -17.39
N ALA A 41 23.06 -26.22 -18.37
CA ALA A 41 23.79 -25.90 -19.59
C ALA A 41 25.04 -25.04 -19.29
N VAL A 42 24.90 -24.05 -18.41
CA VAL A 42 26.02 -23.18 -17.99
C VAL A 42 27.01 -23.98 -17.16
N GLU A 43 26.57 -24.74 -16.16
CA GLU A 43 27.47 -25.58 -15.34
C GLU A 43 28.27 -26.55 -16.19
N LYS A 44 27.59 -27.26 -17.11
CA LYS A 44 28.25 -28.20 -18.02
C LYS A 44 29.22 -27.51 -18.97
N ALA A 45 28.87 -26.34 -19.51
CA ALA A 45 29.75 -25.56 -20.37
C ALA A 45 31.00 -25.09 -19.61
N VAL A 46 30.84 -24.60 -18.38
CA VAL A 46 31.96 -24.16 -17.54
C VAL A 46 32.93 -25.31 -17.25
N GLU A 47 32.42 -26.48 -16.87
CA GLU A 47 33.25 -27.66 -16.59
C GLU A 47 34.01 -28.14 -17.83
N GLU A 48 33.35 -28.16 -18.97
CA GLU A 48 33.99 -28.52 -20.23
C GLU A 48 35.05 -27.51 -20.67
N CYS A 49 34.76 -26.21 -20.56
CA CYS A 49 35.72 -25.15 -20.86
C CYS A 49 36.96 -25.24 -19.97
N ILE A 50 36.81 -25.45 -18.66
CA ILE A 50 37.94 -25.64 -17.74
C ILE A 50 38.79 -26.84 -18.16
N ARG A 51 38.16 -27.96 -18.54
CA ARG A 51 38.85 -29.18 -18.98
C ARG A 51 39.59 -29.00 -20.31
N GLU A 52 39.02 -28.22 -21.23
CA GLU A 52 39.59 -27.93 -22.55
C GLU A 52 40.60 -26.77 -22.54
N GLY A 53 40.80 -26.11 -21.40
CA GLY A 53 41.72 -24.97 -21.30
C GLY A 53 41.15 -23.64 -21.80
N ILE A 54 39.83 -23.55 -21.99
CA ILE A 54 39.12 -22.37 -22.49
C ILE A 54 38.74 -21.48 -21.30
N LEU A 55 39.22 -20.23 -21.25
CA LEU A 55 39.02 -19.30 -20.12
C LEU A 55 39.34 -19.95 -18.76
N ARG A 56 40.26 -20.91 -18.73
CA ARG A 56 40.40 -21.86 -17.61
C ARG A 56 40.67 -21.16 -16.29
N GLU A 57 41.65 -20.26 -16.25
CA GLU A 57 42.04 -19.53 -15.04
C GLU A 57 40.91 -18.64 -14.54
N PHE A 58 40.20 -17.97 -15.47
CA PHE A 58 39.05 -17.12 -15.17
C PHE A 58 37.87 -17.92 -14.60
N LEU A 59 37.52 -19.03 -15.25
CA LEU A 59 36.40 -19.89 -14.84
C LEU A 59 36.69 -20.64 -13.54
N LEU A 60 37.94 -21.05 -13.30
CA LEU A 60 38.34 -21.65 -12.02
C LEU A 60 38.20 -20.65 -10.87
N ALA A 61 38.63 -19.40 -11.08
CA ALA A 61 38.54 -18.36 -10.05
C ALA A 61 37.09 -17.91 -9.79
N ASN A 62 36.25 -17.86 -10.83
CA ASN A 62 34.94 -17.22 -10.79
C ASN A 62 33.76 -18.18 -11.07
N LYS A 63 33.93 -19.50 -10.94
CA LYS A 63 32.87 -20.49 -11.29
C LYS A 63 31.52 -20.15 -10.66
N ALA A 64 31.51 -19.89 -9.35
CA ALA A 64 30.29 -19.60 -8.61
C ALA A 64 29.60 -18.32 -9.11
N GLU A 65 30.37 -17.27 -9.40
CA GLU A 65 29.84 -16.01 -9.91
C GLU A 65 29.32 -16.16 -11.33
N VAL A 66 30.07 -16.80 -12.24
CA VAL A 66 29.65 -17.04 -13.63
C VAL A 66 28.35 -17.83 -13.68
N VAL A 67 28.22 -18.87 -12.84
CA VAL A 67 26.98 -19.64 -12.71
C VAL A 67 25.86 -18.76 -12.15
N ALA A 68 26.09 -18.05 -11.04
CA ALA A 68 25.07 -17.19 -10.42
C ALA A 68 24.57 -16.07 -11.36
N MET A 69 25.48 -15.32 -11.99
CA MET A 69 25.16 -14.25 -12.95
C MET A 69 24.42 -14.78 -14.19
N SER A 70 24.75 -15.99 -14.65
CA SER A 70 24.07 -16.59 -15.80
C SER A 70 22.67 -17.12 -15.46
N ILE A 71 22.35 -17.28 -14.17
CA ILE A 71 21.06 -17.79 -13.67
C ILE A 71 20.14 -16.64 -13.26
N PHE A 72 20.69 -15.56 -12.71
CA PHE A 72 19.97 -14.32 -12.43
C PHE A 72 19.66 -13.58 -13.73
N GLU A 73 18.87 -14.20 -14.62
CA GLU A 73 18.12 -13.44 -15.61
C GLU A 73 17.13 -12.54 -14.84
N TYR A 74 17.01 -11.28 -15.28
CA TYR A 74 16.03 -10.34 -14.75
C TYR A 74 14.62 -10.91 -14.95
N ASP A 75 14.00 -11.37 -13.87
CA ASP A 75 12.61 -11.84 -13.85
C ASP A 75 11.68 -10.65 -13.66
N ARG A 76 11.34 -10.04 -14.80
CA ARG A 76 10.40 -8.92 -14.87
C ARG A 76 9.06 -9.25 -14.22
N GLU A 77 8.59 -10.50 -14.32
CA GLU A 77 7.30 -10.91 -13.78
C GLU A 77 7.35 -10.92 -12.25
N TRP A 78 8.45 -11.40 -11.66
CA TRP A 78 8.67 -11.38 -10.22
C TRP A 78 8.74 -9.95 -9.66
N GLU A 79 9.43 -9.04 -10.35
CA GLU A 79 9.48 -7.63 -9.97
C GLU A 79 8.09 -6.96 -10.07
N GLU A 80 7.36 -7.19 -11.16
CA GLU A 80 5.99 -6.70 -11.33
C GLU A 80 5.05 -7.26 -10.24
N GLU A 81 5.25 -8.50 -9.79
CA GLU A 81 4.47 -9.08 -8.68
C GLU A 81 4.78 -8.41 -7.33
N ILE A 82 6.04 -8.10 -7.05
CA ILE A 82 6.42 -7.37 -5.84
C ILE A 82 5.81 -5.97 -5.85
N LEU A 83 5.97 -5.24 -6.95
CA LEU A 83 5.39 -3.91 -7.10
C LEU A 83 3.87 -3.93 -6.89
N ARG A 84 3.17 -4.90 -7.48
CA ARG A 84 1.72 -5.07 -7.27
C ARG A 84 1.34 -5.30 -5.81
N LYS A 85 2.12 -6.10 -5.08
CA LYS A 85 1.88 -6.37 -3.65
C LYS A 85 2.08 -5.09 -2.83
N GLU A 86 3.16 -4.37 -3.06
CA GLU A 86 3.46 -3.10 -2.38
C GLU A 86 2.38 -2.05 -2.66
N GLU A 87 1.95 -1.88 -3.92
CA GLU A 87 0.88 -0.97 -4.29
C GLU A 87 -0.46 -1.34 -3.63
N PHE A 88 -0.78 -2.63 -3.59
CA PHE A 88 -2.00 -3.11 -2.94
C PHE A 88 -1.99 -2.85 -1.44
N GLU A 89 -0.87 -3.11 -0.77
CA GLU A 89 -0.71 -2.85 0.67
C GLU A 89 -0.81 -1.35 0.99
N ALA A 90 -0.15 -0.50 0.21
CA ALA A 90 -0.25 0.96 0.34
C ALA A 90 -1.70 1.44 0.13
N GLY A 91 -2.40 0.90 -0.87
CA GLY A 91 -3.81 1.19 -1.12
C GLY A 91 -4.74 0.79 0.04
N LYS A 92 -4.49 -0.38 0.63
CA LYS A 92 -5.24 -0.87 1.80
C LYS A 92 -5.03 0.03 3.02
N GLU A 93 -3.80 0.45 3.27
CA GLU A 93 -3.46 1.32 4.39
C GLU A 93 -4.06 2.72 4.24
N MET A 94 -3.95 3.33 3.06
CA MET A 94 -4.62 4.59 2.74
C MET A 94 -6.14 4.49 2.89
N GLY A 95 -6.76 3.40 2.42
CA GLY A 95 -8.19 3.17 2.55
C GLY A 95 -8.64 3.12 4.01
N LYS A 96 -7.87 2.43 4.86
CA LYS A 96 -8.13 2.37 6.30
C LYS A 96 -8.03 3.76 6.95
N GLU A 97 -6.96 4.49 6.65
CA GLU A 97 -6.73 5.81 7.24
C GLU A 97 -7.83 6.82 6.83
N LEU A 98 -8.22 6.81 5.54
CA LEU A 98 -9.32 7.62 5.04
C LEU A 98 -10.64 7.25 5.71
N GLY A 99 -10.95 5.95 5.81
CA GLY A 99 -12.16 5.45 6.47
C GLY A 99 -12.26 5.91 7.92
N GLU A 100 -11.17 5.80 8.68
CA GLU A 100 -11.15 6.27 10.07
C GLU A 100 -11.29 7.79 10.18
N LYS A 101 -10.62 8.57 9.32
CA LYS A 101 -10.74 10.03 9.31
C LYS A 101 -12.16 10.48 8.98
N LEU A 102 -12.79 9.87 7.97
CA LEU A 102 -14.18 10.14 7.60
C LEU A 102 -15.14 9.76 8.73
N GLY A 103 -14.99 8.55 9.31
CA GLY A 103 -15.80 8.11 10.44
C GLY A 103 -15.73 9.06 11.64
N ARG A 104 -14.52 9.50 12.01
CA ARG A 104 -14.32 10.49 13.08
C ARG A 104 -14.97 11.84 12.79
N LYS A 105 -14.92 12.32 11.54
CA LYS A 105 -15.56 13.59 11.14
C LYS A 105 -17.08 13.49 11.18
N LEU A 106 -17.65 12.43 10.60
CA LEU A 106 -19.08 12.20 10.56
C LEU A 106 -19.65 12.05 11.98
N GLY A 107 -19.00 11.26 12.84
CA GLY A 107 -19.41 11.11 14.24
C GLY A 107 -19.45 12.43 15.01
N LYS A 108 -18.43 13.29 14.84
CA LYS A 108 -18.40 14.63 15.46
C LYS A 108 -19.50 15.55 14.93
N GLU A 109 -19.82 15.47 13.65
CA GLU A 109 -20.89 16.27 13.06
C GLU A 109 -22.26 15.83 13.57
N GLU A 110 -22.49 14.52 13.67
CA GLU A 110 -23.72 13.95 14.19
C GLU A 110 -23.92 14.28 15.67
N GLU A 111 -22.88 14.19 16.49
CA GLU A 111 -22.89 14.60 17.89
C GLU A 111 -23.22 16.10 18.05
N ARG A 112 -22.66 16.96 17.19
CA ARG A 112 -23.00 18.39 17.17
C ARG A 112 -24.46 18.64 16.82
N LYS A 113 -25.01 17.91 15.85
CA LYS A 113 -26.44 18.02 15.48
C LYS A 113 -27.34 17.56 16.63
N ASN A 114 -26.98 16.48 17.30
CA ASN A 114 -27.77 15.94 18.42
C ASN A 114 -27.75 16.90 19.62
N THR A 115 -26.56 17.36 20.04
CA THR A 115 -26.43 18.34 21.12
C THR A 115 -27.14 19.66 20.81
N ALA A 116 -27.14 20.12 19.55
CA ALA A 116 -27.92 21.30 19.16
C ALA A 116 -29.43 21.08 19.27
N LYS A 117 -29.94 19.92 18.87
CA LYS A 117 -31.36 19.54 19.04
C LYS A 117 -31.75 19.46 20.51
N GLU A 118 -30.93 18.82 21.34
CA GLU A 118 -31.16 18.71 22.79
C GLU A 118 -31.24 20.08 23.46
N ARG A 119 -30.31 20.99 23.12
CA ARG A 119 -30.34 22.38 23.62
C ARG A 119 -31.62 23.09 23.21
N HIS A 120 -32.02 22.99 21.95
CA HIS A 120 -33.26 23.61 21.47
C HIS A 120 -34.50 23.05 22.18
N CYS A 121 -34.56 21.73 22.42
CA CYS A 121 -35.64 21.13 23.21
C CYS A 121 -35.66 21.66 24.65
N ALA A 122 -34.50 21.70 25.31
CA ALA A 122 -34.39 22.21 26.69
C ALA A 122 -34.79 23.70 26.79
N ASP A 123 -34.37 24.53 25.83
CA ASP A 123 -34.74 25.94 25.78
C ASP A 123 -36.26 26.12 25.60
N SER A 124 -36.88 25.31 24.74
CA SER A 124 -38.34 25.33 24.52
C SER A 124 -39.12 24.88 25.75
N GLU A 125 -38.67 23.83 26.44
CA GLU A 125 -39.27 23.34 27.68
C GLU A 125 -39.19 24.38 28.80
N LYS A 126 -38.02 25.04 28.94
CA LYS A 126 -37.85 26.11 29.91
C LYS A 126 -38.81 27.28 29.66
N MET A 127 -38.96 27.71 28.40
CA MET A 127 -39.91 28.77 28.05
C MET A 127 -41.36 28.40 28.39
N ARG A 128 -41.75 27.13 28.20
CA ARG A 128 -43.08 26.65 28.59
C ARG A 128 -43.27 26.70 30.11
N ALA A 129 -42.29 26.20 30.87
CA ALA A 129 -42.33 26.23 32.33
C ALA A 129 -42.40 27.66 32.88
N ASP A 130 -41.61 28.59 32.33
CA ASP A 130 -41.62 30.00 32.72
C ASP A 130 -42.98 30.65 32.43
N SER A 131 -43.61 30.32 31.30
CA SER A 131 -44.96 30.81 30.95
C SER A 131 -46.05 30.24 31.86
N GLU A 132 -46.00 28.94 32.17
CA GLU A 132 -46.93 28.29 33.08
C GLU A 132 -46.84 28.86 34.49
N LYS A 133 -45.61 29.08 34.98
CA LYS A 133 -45.36 29.73 36.27
C LYS A 133 -45.99 31.14 36.32
N MET A 134 -45.77 31.95 35.29
CA MET A 134 -46.34 33.30 35.23
C MET A 134 -47.88 33.28 35.23
N ARG A 135 -48.50 32.30 34.57
CA ARG A 135 -49.96 32.10 34.61
C ARG A 135 -50.45 31.70 35.99
N ALA A 136 -49.74 30.79 36.67
CA ALA A 136 -50.07 30.38 38.03
C ALA A 136 -49.97 31.56 39.01
N ASP A 137 -48.88 32.32 38.97
CA ASP A 137 -48.66 33.52 39.79
C ASP A 137 -49.77 34.56 39.57
N ASN A 138 -50.27 34.71 38.33
CA ASN A 138 -51.38 35.62 38.03
C ASN A 138 -52.72 35.11 38.58
N ALA A 139 -53.01 33.81 38.40
CA ALA A 139 -54.22 33.19 38.94
C ALA A 139 -54.29 33.24 40.47
N GLU A 140 -53.15 33.04 41.15
CA GLU A 140 -53.06 33.17 42.61
C GLU A 140 -53.40 34.59 43.09
N LYS A 141 -52.90 35.62 42.40
CA LYS A 141 -53.23 37.04 42.71
C LYS A 141 -54.71 37.34 42.51
N GLU A 142 -55.30 36.85 41.43
CA GLU A 142 -56.74 37.01 41.16
C GLU A 142 -57.59 36.32 42.23
N LEU A 143 -57.22 35.11 42.63
CA LEU A 143 -57.93 34.34 43.66
C LEU A 143 -57.83 35.00 45.03
N LEU A 144 -56.66 35.59 45.36
CA LEU A 144 -56.48 36.38 46.58
C LEU A 144 -57.41 37.60 46.59
N LEU A 145 -57.47 38.35 45.49
CA LEU A 145 -58.34 39.51 45.36
C LEU A 145 -59.83 39.14 45.49
N LEU A 146 -60.23 38.00 44.91
CA LEU A 146 -61.60 37.50 45.03
C LEU A 146 -61.93 37.10 46.47
N LYS A 147 -61.01 36.44 47.19
CA LYS A 147 -61.17 36.11 48.60
C LYS A 147 -61.34 37.36 49.48
N GLU A 148 -60.54 38.40 49.25
CA GLU A 148 -60.66 39.67 49.98
C GLU A 148 -62.03 40.33 49.73
N LYS A 149 -62.48 40.36 48.46
CA LYS A 149 -63.81 40.89 48.11
C LYS A 149 -64.95 40.11 48.77
N LEU A 150 -64.86 38.78 48.81
CA LEU A 150 -65.87 37.93 49.44
C LEU A 150 -65.95 38.20 50.95
N ALA A 151 -64.81 38.28 51.64
CA ALA A 151 -64.74 38.57 53.07
C ALA A 151 -65.34 39.94 53.43
N LEU A 152 -65.27 40.94 52.54
CA LEU A 152 -65.93 42.23 52.71
C LEU A 152 -67.45 42.15 52.56
N LEU A 153 -67.95 41.25 51.71
CA LEU A 153 -69.39 41.05 51.51
C LEU A 153 -70.02 40.29 52.68
N GLU A 154 -69.31 39.32 53.27
CA GLU A 154 -69.78 38.54 54.43
C GLU A 154 -69.79 39.33 55.75
N ARG A 155 -69.15 40.51 55.80
CA ARG A 155 -69.12 41.41 56.97
C ARG A 155 -70.20 42.50 56.96
N LYS A 156 -71.11 42.51 55.98
CA LYS A 156 -72.29 43.38 55.92
C LYS A 156 -73.56 42.62 56.30
#